data_AF-A0A8D8DVU7-F1
#
_entry.id   AF-A0A8D8DVU7-F1
#
_cell.length_a   1.000
_cell.length_b   1.000
_cell.length_c   1.000
_cell.angle_alpha   90.00
_cell.angle_beta   90.00
_cell.angle_gamma   90.00
#
_symmetry.space_group_name_H-M   'P 1'
#
loop_
_entity.id
_entity.type
_entity.pdbx_description
1 polymer ?
#
loop_
_entity_poly.entity_id
_entity_poly.type
_entity_poly.pdbx_seq_one_letter_code
_entity_poly.pdbx_strand_id
1 'polypeptide(L)'
;YCPPETSVLLASYAVQARHGDYNKTTHTPGFLVNDRLLPQRVIDQHKMSKDEWENSITTWWQEHRGMLREDAMMEYLKIAQDLEMYGVNYFEIRNKKGTELWLGVDALGLNIYEKDDRLTPKIGFPWSEIRNISFNDRKFIIKPIDKKAPDFVFFAPRVRINKRILALCMGNHELYMRRRKPDTIDVQQMKAQAREEKNAKQQEREKLQLALAARERAEKKQQEYEDRIRNMQEEMERSQANLIEAQDMIRRLEEQLKQLQAAKDDLEQRQNELQVMINRLEETKNMEAAERAKLEDEIRMKQEEVHKIQEEVSVKDSETKRLQEEVEEARRKQTEAAAALLAATTTPSHHHVEEEEEMDNEEE
;
A
#
# COMPACT_ATOMS: atom_id res chain seq x y z
N TYR A 1 28.15 -28.39 6.50
CA TYR A 1 27.48 -28.57 5.19
C TYR A 1 26.08 -28.01 5.35
N CYS A 2 25.53 -27.41 4.30
CA CYS A 2 24.14 -26.97 4.28
C CYS A 2 23.61 -27.27 2.87
N PRO A 3 22.53 -28.04 2.72
CA PRO A 3 21.97 -28.36 1.40
C PRO A 3 21.36 -27.10 0.74
N PRO A 4 21.18 -27.11 -0.59
CA PRO A 4 20.69 -25.95 -1.34
C PRO A 4 19.36 -25.37 -0.81
N GLU A 5 18.38 -26.23 -0.57
CA GLU A 5 17.02 -25.85 -0.17
C GLU A 5 17.04 -25.17 1.20
N THR A 6 17.76 -25.75 2.17
CA THR A 6 17.97 -25.14 3.49
C THR A 6 18.77 -23.85 3.39
N SER A 7 19.74 -23.74 2.47
CA SER A 7 20.52 -22.51 2.29
C SER A 7 19.66 -21.34 1.83
N VAL A 8 18.71 -21.58 0.92
CA VAL A 8 17.74 -20.56 0.46
C VAL A 8 16.83 -20.12 1.60
N LEU A 9 16.31 -21.08 2.38
CA LEU A 9 15.45 -20.77 3.53
C LEU A 9 16.20 -20.01 4.63
N LEU A 10 17.44 -20.41 4.93
CA LEU A 10 18.29 -19.68 5.87
C LEU A 10 18.59 -18.26 5.37
N ALA A 11 18.84 -18.09 4.07
CA ALA A 11 19.04 -16.77 3.49
C ALA A 11 17.80 -15.87 3.63
N SER A 12 16.58 -16.43 3.50
CA SER A 12 15.35 -15.64 3.67
C SER A 12 15.14 -15.16 5.11
N TYR A 13 15.47 -15.99 6.11
CA TYR A 13 15.51 -15.54 7.51
C TYR A 13 16.61 -14.50 7.76
N ALA A 14 17.78 -14.63 7.12
CA ALA A 14 18.86 -13.68 7.24
C ALA A 14 18.49 -12.28 6.70
N VAL A 15 17.79 -12.21 5.57
CA VAL A 15 17.30 -10.92 5.03
C VAL A 15 16.19 -10.33 5.90
N GLN A 16 15.27 -11.15 6.44
CA GLN A 16 14.26 -10.67 7.41
C GLN A 16 14.92 -10.10 8.66
N ALA A 17 15.92 -10.78 9.22
CA ALA A 17 16.66 -10.31 10.39
C ALA A 17 17.41 -8.99 10.12
N ARG A 18 17.96 -8.83 8.91
CA ARG A 18 18.76 -7.65 8.54
C ARG A 18 17.89 -6.45 8.16
N HIS A 19 16.90 -6.66 7.30
CA HIS A 19 16.16 -5.60 6.63
C HIS A 19 14.75 -5.40 7.21
N GLY A 20 14.20 -6.40 7.92
CA GLY A 20 12.80 -6.40 8.38
C GLY A 20 11.86 -6.87 7.28
N ASP A 21 10.58 -6.47 7.36
CA ASP A 21 9.55 -6.90 6.41
C ASP A 21 9.84 -6.46 4.98
N TYR A 22 9.63 -7.36 4.02
CA TYR A 22 9.67 -7.02 2.61
C TYR A 22 8.60 -5.96 2.26
N ASN A 23 8.97 -5.06 1.37
CA ASN A 23 8.13 -3.96 0.90
C ASN A 23 8.50 -3.69 -0.55
N LYS A 24 7.54 -3.90 -1.46
CA LYS A 24 7.73 -3.78 -2.90
C LYS A 24 8.12 -2.36 -3.35
N THR A 25 7.77 -1.31 -2.60
CA THR A 25 8.11 0.07 -2.97
C THR A 25 9.56 0.41 -2.64
N THR A 26 10.09 -0.15 -1.54
CA THR A 26 11.46 0.12 -1.07
C THR A 26 12.46 -0.90 -1.62
N HIS A 27 12.08 -2.18 -1.65
CA HIS A 27 12.94 -3.31 -1.99
C HIS A 27 12.76 -3.66 -3.47
N THR A 28 13.45 -2.92 -4.32
CA THR A 28 13.43 -3.10 -5.79
C THR A 28 14.43 -4.18 -6.25
N PRO A 29 14.31 -4.73 -7.47
CA PRO A 29 15.24 -5.76 -7.97
C PRO A 29 16.71 -5.30 -7.90
N GLY A 30 17.58 -6.15 -7.36
CA GLY A 30 19.00 -5.85 -7.13
C GLY A 30 19.27 -5.28 -5.74
N PHE A 31 18.25 -5.12 -4.89
CA PHE A 31 18.41 -4.67 -3.50
C PHE A 31 19.37 -5.59 -2.71
N LEU A 32 19.35 -6.89 -2.99
CA LEU A 32 20.15 -7.90 -2.27
C LEU A 32 21.52 -8.18 -2.92
N VAL A 33 21.93 -7.43 -3.95
CA VAL A 33 23.16 -7.71 -4.72
C VAL A 33 24.45 -7.72 -3.88
N ASN A 34 24.46 -6.93 -2.80
CA ASN A 34 25.61 -6.80 -1.90
C ASN A 34 25.54 -7.76 -0.70
N ASP A 35 24.44 -8.48 -0.53
CA ASP A 35 24.27 -9.44 0.55
C ASP A 35 24.92 -10.78 0.19
N ARG A 36 25.71 -11.31 1.13
CA ARG A 36 26.33 -12.63 0.98
C ARG A 36 25.39 -13.71 1.49
N LEU A 37 24.43 -14.10 0.65
CA LEU A 37 23.30 -14.92 1.06
C LEU A 37 23.54 -16.43 1.01
N LEU A 38 24.26 -16.92 0.01
CA LEU A 38 24.42 -18.35 -0.24
C LEU A 38 25.90 -18.78 -0.20
N PRO A 39 26.18 -20.03 0.25
CA PRO A 39 27.51 -20.62 0.09
C PRO A 39 27.89 -20.76 -1.40
N GLN A 40 29.15 -20.51 -1.74
CA GLN A 40 29.65 -20.62 -3.12
C GLN A 40 29.32 -21.97 -3.76
N ARG A 41 29.44 -23.06 -2.99
CA ARG A 41 29.10 -24.42 -3.42
C ARG A 41 27.66 -24.54 -3.95
N VAL A 42 26.69 -23.86 -3.34
CA VAL A 42 25.28 -23.93 -3.74
C VAL A 42 25.08 -23.18 -5.07
N ILE A 43 25.72 -22.01 -5.20
CA ILE A 43 25.71 -21.19 -6.41
C ILE A 43 26.32 -21.98 -7.58
N ASP A 44 27.49 -22.58 -7.38
CA ASP A 44 28.21 -23.30 -8.44
C ASP A 44 27.48 -24.58 -8.91
N GLN A 45 26.63 -25.17 -8.06
CA GLN A 45 25.90 -26.40 -8.37
C GLN A 45 24.66 -26.18 -9.25
N HIS A 46 24.12 -24.96 -9.29
CA HIS A 46 22.90 -24.64 -10.03
C HIS A 46 23.19 -23.66 -11.17
N LYS A 47 22.50 -23.82 -12.29
CA LYS A 47 22.58 -22.88 -13.42
C LYS A 47 21.61 -21.71 -13.24
N MET A 48 21.58 -21.12 -12.05
CA MET A 48 20.75 -19.95 -11.75
C MET A 48 21.61 -18.70 -11.74
N SER A 49 21.11 -17.65 -12.36
CA SER A 49 21.63 -16.29 -12.29
C SER A 49 21.48 -15.72 -10.87
N LYS A 50 22.22 -14.63 -10.59
CA LYS A 50 22.09 -13.92 -9.30
C LYS A 50 20.66 -13.41 -9.09
N ASP A 51 20.03 -12.91 -10.14
CA ASP A 51 18.66 -12.38 -10.08
C ASP A 51 17.64 -13.49 -9.79
N GLU A 52 17.81 -14.69 -10.35
CA GLU A 52 16.95 -15.84 -10.04
C GLU A 52 17.10 -16.30 -8.58
N TRP A 53 18.32 -16.29 -8.04
CA TRP A 53 18.55 -16.56 -6.62
C TRP A 53 17.91 -15.49 -5.73
N GLU A 54 18.09 -14.21 -6.07
CA GLU A 54 17.47 -13.09 -5.37
C GLU A 54 15.95 -13.21 -5.36
N ASN A 55 15.34 -13.51 -6.51
CA ASN A 55 13.90 -13.73 -6.61
C ASN A 55 13.45 -14.91 -5.74
N SER A 56 14.17 -16.03 -5.76
CA SER A 56 13.85 -17.20 -4.93
C SER A 56 13.90 -16.88 -3.43
N ILE A 57 14.94 -16.19 -2.98
CA ILE A 57 15.09 -15.77 -1.58
C ILE A 57 14.01 -14.75 -1.21
N THR A 58 13.70 -13.82 -2.10
CA THR A 58 12.67 -12.79 -1.90
C THR A 58 11.27 -13.39 -1.78
N THR A 59 10.96 -14.43 -2.55
CA THR A 59 9.69 -15.17 -2.40
C THR A 59 9.54 -15.72 -0.98
N TRP A 60 10.58 -16.34 -0.43
CA TRP A 60 10.55 -16.81 0.95
C TRP A 60 10.58 -15.68 1.99
N TRP A 61 11.26 -14.57 1.70
CA TRP A 61 11.28 -13.41 2.58
C TRP A 61 9.89 -12.79 2.77
N GLN A 62 9.07 -12.78 1.71
CA GLN A 62 7.69 -12.30 1.78
C GLN A 62 6.82 -13.10 2.77
N GLU A 63 7.08 -14.39 2.93
CA GLU A 63 6.36 -15.26 3.87
C GLU A 63 6.67 -14.93 5.35
N HIS A 64 7.78 -14.23 5.61
CA HIS A 64 8.19 -13.85 6.97
C HIS A 64 7.64 -12.50 7.44
N ARG A 65 6.70 -11.91 6.69
CA ARG A 65 6.14 -10.60 7.00
C ARG A 65 5.49 -10.58 8.39
N GLY A 66 5.85 -9.59 9.19
CA GLY A 66 5.42 -9.42 10.58
C GLY A 66 6.35 -10.11 11.59
N MET A 67 7.30 -10.94 11.14
CA MET A 67 8.26 -11.58 12.02
C MET A 67 9.28 -10.56 12.56
N LEU A 68 9.52 -10.60 13.88
CA LEU A 68 10.55 -9.77 14.51
C LEU A 68 11.95 -10.19 14.03
N ARG A 69 12.89 -9.23 14.04
CA ARG A 69 14.29 -9.51 13.64
C ARG A 69 14.92 -10.57 14.55
N GLU A 70 14.62 -10.50 15.85
CA GLU A 70 15.10 -11.44 16.86
C GLU A 70 14.52 -12.83 16.67
N ASP A 71 13.24 -12.92 16.32
CA ASP A 71 12.59 -14.19 16.04
C ASP A 71 13.12 -14.80 14.73
N ALA A 72 13.38 -13.99 13.69
CA ALA A 72 14.04 -14.45 12.47
C ALA A 72 15.46 -14.98 12.72
N MET A 73 16.26 -14.31 13.57
CA MET A 73 17.56 -14.83 14.00
C MET A 73 17.43 -16.16 14.75
N MET A 74 16.41 -16.28 15.60
CA MET A 74 16.15 -17.52 16.34
C MET A 74 15.72 -18.66 15.41
N GLU A 75 14.81 -18.42 14.46
CA GLU A 75 14.38 -19.43 13.48
C GLU A 75 15.54 -19.87 12.57
N TYR A 76 16.40 -18.94 12.16
CA TYR A 76 17.64 -19.28 11.46
C TYR A 76 18.47 -20.29 12.26
N LEU A 77 18.69 -20.03 13.55
CA LEU A 77 19.49 -20.90 14.42
C LEU A 77 18.79 -22.22 14.71
N LYS A 78 17.46 -22.24 14.82
CA LYS A 78 16.66 -23.46 15.00
C LYS A 78 16.79 -24.43 13.84
N ILE A 79 16.87 -23.91 12.61
CA ILE A 79 17.09 -24.73 11.42
C ILE A 79 18.57 -25.13 11.32
N ALA A 80 19.48 -24.17 11.54
CA ALA A 80 20.91 -24.42 11.41
C ALA A 80 21.44 -25.45 12.42
N GLN A 81 20.86 -25.52 13.63
CA GLN A 81 21.30 -26.46 14.66
C GLN A 81 21.07 -27.94 14.30
N ASP A 82 20.14 -28.21 13.39
CA ASP A 82 19.79 -29.57 12.96
C ASP A 82 20.68 -30.07 11.80
N LEU A 83 21.56 -29.20 11.27
CA LEU A 83 22.54 -29.59 10.25
C LEU A 83 23.62 -30.50 10.86
N GLU A 84 24.02 -31.55 10.14
CA GLU A 84 24.85 -32.65 10.67
C GLU A 84 26.24 -32.20 11.11
N MET A 85 26.75 -31.11 10.54
CA MET A 85 28.07 -30.56 10.90
C MET A 85 27.99 -29.40 11.90
N TYR A 86 26.78 -28.99 12.32
CA TYR A 86 26.60 -27.87 13.21
C TYR A 86 27.16 -28.18 14.60
N GLY A 87 27.97 -27.26 15.13
CA GLY A 87 28.55 -27.40 16.47
C GLY A 87 29.60 -28.52 16.62
N VAL A 88 29.97 -29.23 15.54
CA VAL A 88 30.92 -30.35 15.59
C VAL A 88 32.36 -29.86 15.38
N ASN A 89 33.24 -30.17 16.33
CA ASN A 89 34.68 -29.91 16.21
C ASN A 89 35.40 -31.18 15.71
N TYR A 90 35.93 -31.13 14.49
CA TYR A 90 36.58 -32.28 13.85
C TYR A 90 38.09 -32.35 14.12
N PHE A 91 38.58 -33.53 14.45
CA PHE A 91 40.00 -33.84 14.65
C PHE A 91 40.43 -35.08 13.89
N GLU A 92 41.58 -35.01 13.22
CA GLU A 92 42.17 -36.19 12.58
C GLU A 92 42.75 -37.12 13.64
N ILE A 93 42.32 -38.38 13.60
CA ILE A 93 42.76 -39.42 14.53
C ILE A 93 43.07 -40.72 13.78
N ARG A 94 43.76 -41.63 14.46
CA ARG A 94 43.95 -43.01 14.01
C ARG A 94 43.54 -44.00 15.09
N ASN A 95 42.92 -45.10 14.69
CA ASN A 95 42.66 -46.22 15.61
C ASN A 95 43.94 -47.05 15.85
N LYS A 96 43.85 -48.10 16.68
CA LYS A 96 44.99 -49.02 16.93
C LYS A 96 45.52 -49.72 15.67
N LYS A 97 44.69 -49.88 14.63
CA LYS A 97 45.05 -50.48 13.34
C LYS A 97 45.68 -49.47 12.37
N GLY A 98 45.76 -48.19 12.73
CA GLY A 98 46.31 -47.12 11.88
C GLY A 98 45.34 -46.51 10.89
N THR A 99 44.06 -46.95 10.87
CA THR A 99 43.01 -46.39 10.01
C THR A 99 42.79 -44.92 10.32
N GLU A 100 42.78 -44.08 9.29
CA GLU A 100 42.51 -42.66 9.41
C GLU A 100 41.01 -42.41 9.58
N LEU A 101 40.66 -41.63 10.60
CA LEU A 101 39.28 -41.33 10.99
C LEU A 101 39.18 -39.87 11.42
N TRP A 102 37.95 -39.38 11.52
CA TRP A 102 37.66 -38.13 12.23
C TRP A 102 37.02 -38.41 13.59
N LEU A 103 37.46 -37.66 14.59
CA LEU A 103 36.75 -37.49 15.85
C LEU A 103 35.96 -36.19 15.78
N GLY A 104 34.65 -36.24 15.98
CA GLY A 104 33.81 -35.08 16.25
C GLY A 104 33.58 -34.91 17.76
N VAL A 105 33.77 -33.70 18.26
CA VAL A 105 33.41 -33.30 19.62
C VAL A 105 32.32 -32.23 19.54
N ASP A 106 31.17 -32.51 20.14
CA ASP A 106 30.02 -31.60 20.14
C ASP A 106 29.34 -31.52 21.53
N ALA A 107 28.23 -30.79 21.62
CA ALA A 107 27.49 -30.59 22.85
C ALA A 107 26.74 -31.84 23.36
N LEU A 108 26.60 -32.88 22.53
CA LEU A 108 25.84 -34.11 22.81
C LEU A 108 26.76 -35.28 23.18
N GLY A 109 27.95 -35.36 22.58
CA GLY A 109 28.93 -36.41 22.85
C GLY A 109 30.16 -36.37 21.96
N LEU A 110 30.70 -37.57 21.73
CA LEU A 110 31.81 -37.83 20.83
C LEU A 110 31.36 -38.72 19.69
N ASN A 111 31.77 -38.38 18.47
CA ASN A 111 31.37 -39.10 17.27
C ASN A 111 32.61 -39.50 16.46
N ILE A 112 32.59 -40.68 15.84
CA ILE A 112 33.66 -41.20 14.98
C ILE A 112 33.12 -41.27 13.55
N TYR A 113 33.87 -40.67 12.63
CA TYR A 113 33.53 -40.63 11.22
C TYR A 113 34.64 -41.25 10.37
N GLU A 114 34.27 -41.78 9.21
CA GLU A 114 35.23 -42.22 8.20
C GLU A 114 35.94 -41.02 7.57
N LYS A 115 37.10 -41.24 6.94
CA LYS A 115 37.95 -40.12 6.48
C LYS A 115 37.28 -39.29 5.37
N ASP A 116 36.46 -39.93 4.55
CA ASP A 116 35.75 -39.44 3.38
C ASP A 116 34.35 -38.87 3.66
N ASP A 117 33.71 -39.26 4.76
CA ASP A 117 32.40 -38.74 5.17
C ASP A 117 32.44 -38.10 6.56
N ARG A 118 32.16 -36.79 6.65
CA ARG A 118 32.04 -36.04 7.92
C ARG A 118 30.59 -35.73 8.32
N LEU A 119 29.62 -36.14 7.51
CA LEU A 119 28.20 -35.92 7.76
C LEU A 119 27.66 -37.07 8.63
N THR A 120 27.95 -38.31 8.26
CA THR A 120 27.37 -39.48 8.92
C THR A 120 28.34 -40.10 9.94
N PRO A 121 28.08 -40.00 11.26
CA PRO A 121 28.89 -40.68 12.25
C PRO A 121 28.65 -42.20 12.19
N LYS A 122 29.73 -42.99 12.32
CA LYS A 122 29.65 -44.46 12.39
C LYS A 122 29.49 -44.98 13.82
N ILE A 123 30.10 -44.28 14.79
CA ILE A 123 30.07 -44.64 16.21
C ILE A 123 29.86 -43.35 17.00
N GLY A 124 28.95 -43.38 17.97
CA GLY A 124 28.70 -42.26 18.88
C GLY A 124 28.85 -42.68 20.34
N PHE A 125 29.34 -41.78 21.17
CA PHE A 125 29.45 -41.91 22.62
C PHE A 125 28.77 -40.69 23.26
N PRO A 126 27.52 -40.82 23.75
CA PRO A 126 26.87 -39.76 24.50
C PRO A 126 27.69 -39.37 25.72
N TRP A 127 27.64 -38.09 26.12
CA TRP A 127 28.34 -37.64 27.34
C TRP A 127 27.94 -38.42 28.59
N SER A 128 26.69 -38.91 28.67
CA SER A 128 26.20 -39.76 29.77
C SER A 128 26.84 -41.14 29.84
N GLU A 129 27.55 -41.59 28.80
CA GLU A 129 28.22 -42.91 28.77
C GLU A 129 29.72 -42.83 29.04
N ILE A 130 30.26 -41.62 29.21
CA ILE A 130 31.70 -41.40 29.39
C ILE A 130 32.00 -41.16 30.87
N ARG A 131 32.88 -41.99 31.45
CA ARG A 131 33.31 -41.85 32.85
C ARG A 131 34.53 -40.94 32.99
N ASN A 132 35.54 -41.19 32.17
CA ASN A 132 36.83 -40.52 32.29
C ASN A 132 37.51 -40.41 30.93
N ILE A 133 38.18 -39.28 30.71
CA ILE A 133 38.93 -39.00 29.50
C ILE A 133 40.35 -38.59 29.90
N SER A 134 41.35 -39.17 29.23
CA SER A 134 42.76 -38.89 29.51
C SER A 134 43.61 -39.12 28.27
N PHE A 135 44.81 -38.55 28.24
CA PHE A 135 45.78 -38.84 27.18
C PHE A 135 47.20 -38.91 27.76
N ASN A 136 48.07 -39.66 27.08
CA ASN A 136 49.50 -39.69 27.32
C ASN A 136 50.22 -39.59 25.96
N ASP A 137 51.03 -38.55 25.79
CA ASP A 137 51.65 -38.19 24.51
C ASP A 137 50.62 -38.17 23.36
N ARG A 138 50.73 -39.06 22.37
CA ARG A 138 49.80 -39.16 21.23
C ARG A 138 48.59 -40.04 21.50
N LYS A 139 48.63 -40.90 22.52
CA LYS A 139 47.58 -41.86 22.85
C LYS A 139 46.48 -41.21 23.69
N PHE A 140 45.24 -41.28 23.22
CA PHE A 140 44.05 -40.79 23.90
C PHE A 140 43.17 -41.96 24.34
N ILE A 141 42.61 -41.88 25.54
CA ILE A 141 41.86 -42.98 26.17
C ILE A 141 40.54 -42.42 26.72
N ILE A 142 39.44 -43.01 26.27
CA ILE A 142 38.08 -42.74 26.75
C ILE A 142 37.61 -44.00 27.48
N LYS A 143 37.26 -43.84 28.76
CA LYS A 143 36.75 -44.92 29.60
C LYS A 143 35.23 -44.79 29.73
N PRO A 144 34.45 -45.81 29.32
CA PRO A 144 33.01 -45.78 29.45
C PRO A 144 32.55 -45.88 30.92
N ILE A 145 31.29 -45.51 31.18
CA ILE A 145 30.64 -45.73 32.46
C ILE A 145 30.38 -47.22 32.67
N ASP A 146 30.09 -48.00 31.64
CA ASP A 146 30.04 -49.46 31.80
C ASP A 146 31.46 -50.00 32.04
N LYS A 147 31.68 -50.60 33.23
CA LYS A 147 32.98 -51.20 33.60
C LYS A 147 33.33 -52.43 32.74
N LYS A 148 32.33 -53.06 32.11
CA LYS A 148 32.53 -54.24 31.25
C LYS A 148 32.92 -53.85 29.83
N ALA A 149 32.53 -52.66 29.38
CA ALA A 149 32.88 -52.15 28.06
C ALA A 149 34.38 -51.81 28.01
N PRO A 150 35.07 -52.14 26.90
CA PRO A 150 36.50 -51.86 26.76
C PRO A 150 36.78 -50.37 26.61
N ASP A 151 37.96 -49.93 27.07
CA ASP A 151 38.46 -48.59 26.83
C ASP A 151 38.55 -48.29 25.32
N PHE A 152 37.98 -47.16 24.90
CA PHE A 152 38.14 -46.67 23.54
C PHE A 152 39.43 -45.87 23.42
N VAL A 153 40.30 -46.27 22.48
CA VAL A 153 41.66 -45.71 22.35
C VAL A 153 41.93 -45.31 20.91
N PHE A 154 42.39 -44.06 20.74
CA PHE A 154 42.84 -43.53 19.46
C PHE A 154 44.13 -42.73 19.61
N PHE A 155 44.72 -42.34 18.49
CA PHE A 155 45.98 -41.61 18.43
C PHE A 155 45.81 -40.33 17.61
N ALA A 156 46.15 -39.19 18.19
CA ALA A 156 46.24 -37.93 17.45
C ALA A 156 47.67 -37.74 16.90
N PRO A 157 47.84 -37.01 15.78
CA PRO A 157 49.16 -36.85 15.17
C PRO A 157 50.11 -35.99 16.01
N ARG A 158 49.60 -35.15 16.92
CA ARG A 158 50.40 -34.25 17.78
C ARG A 158 49.78 -34.13 19.18
N VAL A 159 50.60 -34.06 20.23
CA VAL A 159 50.17 -33.89 21.63
C VAL A 159 49.30 -32.64 21.84
N ARG A 160 49.64 -31.54 21.14
CA ARG A 160 48.86 -30.28 21.21
C ARG A 160 47.39 -30.48 20.79
N ILE A 161 47.11 -31.44 19.91
CA ILE A 161 45.76 -31.75 19.47
C ILE A 161 45.02 -32.46 20.59
N ASN A 162 45.65 -33.43 21.26
CA ASN A 162 45.07 -34.09 22.44
C ASN A 162 44.72 -33.11 23.56
N LYS A 163 45.57 -32.10 23.82
CA LYS A 163 45.26 -31.03 24.78
C LYS A 163 43.97 -30.27 24.40
N ARG A 164 43.80 -29.94 23.11
CA ARG A 164 42.59 -29.26 22.60
C ARG A 164 41.35 -30.14 22.68
N ILE A 165 41.46 -31.40 22.28
CA ILE A 165 40.37 -32.37 22.38
C ILE A 165 39.93 -32.49 23.84
N LEU A 166 40.87 -32.68 24.78
CA LEU A 166 40.56 -32.81 26.21
C LEU A 166 39.83 -31.57 26.75
N ALA A 167 40.30 -30.37 26.43
CA ALA A 167 39.66 -29.13 26.87
C ALA A 167 38.22 -29.01 26.37
N LEU A 168 37.98 -29.34 25.09
CA LEU A 168 36.63 -29.35 24.53
C LEU A 168 35.75 -30.43 25.16
N CYS A 169 36.28 -31.64 25.41
CA CYS A 169 35.53 -32.69 26.06
C CYS A 169 35.12 -32.29 27.49
N MET A 170 36.04 -31.71 28.26
CA MET A 170 35.76 -31.24 29.63
C MET A 170 34.66 -30.17 29.63
N GLY A 171 34.81 -29.13 28.79
CA GLY A 171 33.83 -28.05 28.73
C GLY A 171 32.45 -28.49 28.22
N ASN A 172 32.40 -29.32 27.18
CA ASN A 172 31.13 -29.84 26.66
C ASN A 172 30.45 -30.79 27.65
N HIS A 173 31.19 -31.70 28.29
CA HIS A 173 30.65 -32.61 29.31
C HIS A 173 30.11 -31.83 30.52
N GLU A 174 30.83 -30.80 31.00
CA GLU A 174 30.38 -29.94 32.09
C GLU A 174 29.06 -29.23 31.75
N LEU A 175 28.98 -28.58 30.58
CA LEU A 175 27.76 -27.91 30.12
C LEU A 175 26.62 -28.91 29.87
N TYR A 176 26.91 -30.10 29.35
CA TYR A 176 25.93 -31.17 29.18
C TYR A 176 25.32 -31.61 30.51
N MET A 177 26.14 -31.74 31.56
CA MET A 177 25.68 -32.06 32.91
C MET A 177 24.91 -30.91 33.55
N ARG A 178 25.32 -29.65 33.30
CA ARG A 178 24.59 -28.46 33.76
C ARG A 178 23.17 -28.41 33.17
N ARG A 179 23.01 -28.69 31.87
CA ARG A 179 21.70 -28.69 31.16
C ARG A 179 20.73 -29.77 31.65
N ARG A 180 21.20 -30.79 32.38
CA ARG A 180 20.37 -31.86 32.98
C ARG A 180 19.96 -31.59 34.41
N LYS A 181 20.42 -30.49 34.98
CA LYS A 181 20.03 -30.02 36.31
C LYS A 181 19.02 -28.87 36.15
N PRO A 182 18.20 -28.60 37.17
CA PRO A 182 17.41 -27.39 37.20
C PRO A 182 18.27 -26.14 37.00
N ASP A 183 17.70 -25.11 36.37
CA ASP A 183 18.37 -23.84 36.19
C ASP A 183 18.80 -23.23 37.53
N THR A 184 20.01 -22.68 37.57
CA THR A 184 20.50 -21.90 38.71
C THR A 184 19.67 -20.63 38.88
N ILE A 185 19.64 -20.08 40.10
CA ILE A 185 18.89 -18.84 40.42
C ILE A 185 19.23 -17.72 39.42
N ASP A 186 20.52 -17.51 39.14
CA ASP A 186 20.98 -16.49 38.19
C ASP A 186 20.41 -16.71 36.78
N VAL A 187 20.30 -17.97 36.31
CA VAL A 187 19.76 -18.27 34.97
C VAL A 187 18.25 -18.05 34.94
N GLN A 188 17.54 -18.37 36.04
CA GLN A 188 16.12 -18.08 36.15
C GLN A 188 15.86 -16.57 36.13
N GLN A 189 16.66 -15.79 36.87
CA GLN A 189 16.57 -14.33 36.87
C GLN A 189 16.89 -13.74 35.49
N MET A 190 17.94 -14.21 34.81
CA MET A 190 18.25 -13.79 33.44
C MET A 190 17.12 -14.10 32.46
N LYS A 191 16.47 -15.27 32.58
CA LYS A 191 15.30 -15.64 31.75
C LYS A 191 14.09 -14.75 32.04
N ALA A 192 13.82 -14.46 33.31
CA ALA A 192 12.72 -13.58 33.71
C ALA A 192 12.94 -12.16 33.17
N GLN A 193 14.13 -11.60 33.35
CA GLN A 193 14.50 -10.29 32.83
C GLN A 193 14.41 -10.24 31.30
N ALA A 194 14.95 -11.24 30.58
CA ALA A 194 14.87 -11.28 29.12
C ALA A 194 13.42 -11.35 28.61
N ARG A 195 12.53 -12.04 29.34
CA ARG A 195 11.11 -12.11 29.00
C ARG A 195 10.41 -10.77 29.23
N GLU A 196 10.71 -10.10 30.33
CA GLU A 196 10.19 -8.77 30.64
C GLU A 196 10.65 -7.74 29.61
N GLU A 197 11.94 -7.71 29.27
CA GLU A 197 12.49 -6.85 28.23
C GLU A 197 11.88 -7.13 26.84
N LYS A 198 11.65 -8.41 26.49
CA LYS A 198 10.97 -8.77 25.24
C LYS A 198 9.53 -8.24 25.23
N ASN A 199 8.79 -8.41 26.32
CA ASN A 199 7.41 -7.93 26.43
C ASN A 199 7.34 -6.39 26.38
N ALA A 200 8.24 -5.69 27.07
CA ALA A 200 8.30 -4.23 27.07
C ALA A 200 8.55 -3.68 25.65
N LYS A 201 9.52 -4.25 24.92
CA LYS A 201 9.79 -3.89 23.51
C LYS A 201 8.61 -4.16 22.60
N GLN A 202 7.88 -5.26 22.83
CA GLN A 202 6.68 -5.59 22.05
C GLN A 202 5.58 -4.55 22.28
N GLN A 203 5.30 -4.19 23.53
CA GLN A 203 4.31 -3.16 23.87
C GLN A 203 4.67 -1.78 23.29
N GLU A 204 5.94 -1.38 23.37
CA GLU A 204 6.42 -0.12 22.78
C GLU A 204 6.20 -0.10 21.27
N ARG A 205 6.48 -1.22 20.58
CA ARG A 205 6.26 -1.35 19.15
C ARG A 205 4.77 -1.32 18.79
N GLU A 206 3.91 -1.99 19.54
CA GLU A 206 2.46 -1.97 19.32
C GLU A 206 1.89 -0.56 19.46
N LYS A 207 2.32 0.18 20.49
CA LYS A 207 1.97 1.60 20.68
C LYS A 207 2.42 2.45 19.48
N LEU A 208 3.65 2.25 19.01
CA LEU A 208 4.17 2.96 17.84
C LEU A 208 3.35 2.64 16.57
N GLN A 209 2.99 1.38 16.36
CA GLN A 209 2.17 0.97 15.21
C GLN A 209 0.77 1.58 15.26
N LEU A 210 0.14 1.61 16.44
CA LEU A 210 -1.16 2.26 16.62
C LEU A 210 -1.07 3.76 16.30
N ALA A 211 -0.04 4.44 16.80
CA ALA A 211 0.20 5.86 16.53
C ALA A 211 0.41 6.14 15.02
N LEU A 212 1.19 5.30 14.33
CA LEU A 212 1.38 5.41 12.88
C LEU A 212 0.07 5.17 12.10
N ALA A 213 -0.73 4.19 12.50
CA ALA A 213 -2.02 3.92 11.86
C ALA A 213 -3.04 5.05 12.11
N ALA A 214 -3.06 5.63 13.31
CA ALA A 214 -3.87 6.81 13.62
C ALA A 214 -3.47 8.00 12.75
N ARG A 215 -2.15 8.23 12.58
CA ARG A 215 -1.61 9.26 11.70
C ARG A 215 -2.02 9.04 10.24
N GLU A 216 -1.89 7.82 9.72
CA GLU A 216 -2.29 7.51 8.34
C GLU A 216 -3.80 7.76 8.10
N ARG A 217 -4.65 7.42 9.07
CA ARG A 217 -6.09 7.72 9.01
C ARG A 217 -6.37 9.22 9.03
N ALA A 218 -5.64 9.98 9.85
CA ALA A 218 -5.76 11.43 9.89
C ALA A 218 -5.34 12.07 8.57
N GLU A 219 -4.22 11.64 7.98
CA GLU A 219 -3.73 12.11 6.68
C GLU A 219 -4.74 11.79 5.55
N LYS A 220 -5.36 10.60 5.57
CA LYS A 220 -6.44 10.23 4.62
C LYS A 220 -7.69 11.09 4.77
N LYS A 221 -8.18 11.29 6.00
CA LYS A 221 -9.34 12.17 6.26
C LYS A 221 -9.05 13.60 5.81
N GLN A 222 -7.85 14.10 6.09
CA GLN A 222 -7.42 15.42 5.63
C GLN A 222 -7.46 15.52 4.10
N GLN A 223 -6.90 14.53 3.40
CA GLN A 223 -6.93 14.49 1.93
C GLN A 223 -8.38 14.46 1.39
N GLU A 224 -9.27 13.67 2.00
CA GLU A 224 -10.69 13.65 1.63
C GLU A 224 -11.36 15.02 1.81
N TYR A 225 -11.08 15.74 2.89
CA TYR A 225 -11.60 17.09 3.10
C TYR A 225 -11.02 18.08 2.09
N GLU A 226 -9.72 18.01 1.79
CA GLU A 226 -9.07 18.84 0.77
C GLU A 226 -9.70 18.62 -0.61
N ASP A 227 -9.94 17.37 -1.00
CA ASP A 227 -10.59 17.04 -2.27
C ASP A 227 -12.06 17.49 -2.30
N ARG A 228 -12.81 17.37 -1.18
CA ARG A 228 -14.18 17.90 -1.08
C ARG A 228 -14.22 19.42 -1.22
N ILE A 229 -13.32 20.13 -0.54
CA ILE A 229 -13.24 21.60 -0.64
C ILE A 229 -12.89 22.00 -2.06
N ARG A 230 -11.94 21.31 -2.70
CA ARG A 230 -11.58 21.57 -4.11
C ARG A 230 -12.77 21.38 -5.03
N ASN A 231 -13.50 20.26 -4.91
CA ASN A 231 -14.68 20.01 -5.73
C ASN A 231 -15.78 21.06 -5.50
N MET A 232 -16.02 21.44 -4.25
CA MET A 232 -17.00 22.47 -3.90
C MET A 232 -16.62 23.84 -4.48
N GLN A 233 -15.32 24.19 -4.47
CA GLN A 233 -14.82 25.41 -5.10
C GLN A 233 -15.03 25.37 -6.62
N GLU A 234 -14.70 24.26 -7.29
CA GLU A 234 -14.93 24.11 -8.73
C GLU A 234 -16.43 24.18 -9.10
N GLU A 235 -17.31 23.57 -8.31
CA GLU A 235 -18.77 23.66 -8.50
C GLU A 235 -19.30 25.08 -8.28
N MET A 236 -18.77 25.78 -7.28
CA MET A 236 -19.12 27.18 -7.01
C MET A 236 -18.68 28.09 -8.16
N GLU A 237 -17.45 27.94 -8.66
CA GLU A 237 -16.96 28.69 -9.83
C GLU A 237 -17.80 28.42 -11.09
N ARG A 238 -18.14 27.16 -11.36
CA ARG A 238 -19.03 26.79 -12.47
C ARG A 238 -20.42 27.40 -12.32
N SER A 239 -21.01 27.32 -11.14
CA SER A 239 -22.33 27.86 -10.87
C SER A 239 -22.33 29.39 -10.97
N GLN A 240 -21.27 30.05 -10.52
CA GLN A 240 -21.09 31.50 -10.67
C GLN A 240 -20.94 31.91 -12.14
N ALA A 241 -20.16 31.16 -12.93
CA ALA A 241 -20.01 31.40 -14.37
C ALA A 241 -21.36 31.26 -15.10
N ASN A 242 -22.09 30.17 -14.82
CA ASN A 242 -23.44 29.94 -15.38
C ASN A 242 -24.42 31.05 -15.00
N LEU A 243 -24.34 31.56 -13.76
CA LEU A 243 -25.18 32.65 -13.30
C LEU A 243 -24.91 33.95 -14.08
N ILE A 244 -23.62 34.29 -14.27
CA ILE A 244 -23.21 35.47 -15.05
C ILE A 244 -23.66 35.33 -16.51
N GLU A 245 -23.46 34.16 -17.11
CA GLU A 245 -23.88 33.89 -18.49
C GLU A 245 -25.39 34.02 -18.66
N ALA A 246 -26.19 33.46 -17.73
CA ALA A 246 -27.64 33.59 -17.74
C ALA A 246 -28.09 35.05 -17.56
N GLN A 247 -27.44 35.81 -16.67
CA GLN A 247 -27.72 37.25 -16.49
C GLN A 247 -27.45 38.06 -17.76
N ASP A 248 -26.31 37.80 -18.43
CA ASP A 248 -25.97 38.47 -19.68
C ASP A 248 -26.92 38.10 -20.81
N MET A 249 -27.34 36.84 -20.88
CA MET A 249 -28.31 36.35 -21.86
C MET A 249 -29.68 37.00 -21.66
N ILE A 250 -30.20 37.03 -20.42
CA ILE A 250 -31.47 37.70 -20.09
C ILE A 250 -31.41 39.17 -20.53
N ARG A 251 -30.33 39.89 -20.21
CA ARG A 251 -30.18 41.29 -20.59
C ARG A 251 -30.27 41.50 -22.11
N ARG A 252 -29.58 40.67 -22.91
CA ARG A 252 -29.61 40.75 -24.38
C ARG A 252 -31.00 40.45 -24.94
N LEU A 253 -31.66 39.41 -24.42
CA LEU A 253 -32.99 39.02 -24.87
C LEU A 253 -34.05 40.08 -24.50
N GLU A 254 -33.96 40.69 -23.31
CA GLU A 254 -34.83 41.80 -22.90
C GLU A 254 -34.66 43.04 -23.80
N GLU A 255 -33.43 43.33 -24.23
CA GLU A 255 -33.15 44.40 -25.19
C GLU A 255 -33.72 44.09 -26.59
N GLN A 256 -33.58 42.85 -27.08
CA GLN A 256 -34.17 42.41 -28.34
C GLN A 256 -35.69 42.45 -28.32
N LEU A 257 -36.32 41.99 -27.21
CA LEU A 257 -37.76 42.08 -27.02
C LEU A 257 -38.24 43.54 -27.06
N LYS A 258 -37.51 44.46 -26.42
CA LYS A 258 -37.84 45.89 -26.46
C LYS A 258 -37.74 46.48 -27.87
N GLN A 259 -36.71 46.10 -28.63
CA GLN A 259 -36.55 46.55 -30.01
C GLN A 259 -37.64 45.99 -30.93
N LEU A 260 -37.99 44.70 -30.79
CA LEU A 260 -39.06 44.06 -31.54
C LEU A 260 -40.43 44.66 -31.20
N GLN A 261 -40.69 44.92 -29.93
CA GLN A 261 -41.94 45.56 -29.51
C GLN A 261 -42.05 46.98 -30.09
N ALA A 262 -41.00 47.79 -30.01
CA ALA A 262 -41.01 49.12 -30.61
C ALA A 262 -41.22 49.08 -32.13
N ALA A 263 -40.60 48.11 -32.81
CA ALA A 263 -40.75 47.93 -34.24
C ALA A 263 -42.11 47.33 -34.64
N LYS A 264 -42.80 46.65 -33.71
CA LYS A 264 -44.18 46.21 -33.87
C LYS A 264 -45.15 47.38 -33.68
N ASP A 265 -44.97 48.17 -32.62
CA ASP A 265 -45.80 49.35 -32.31
C ASP A 265 -45.77 50.36 -33.47
N ASP A 266 -44.61 50.57 -34.12
CA ASP A 266 -44.48 51.41 -35.32
C ASP A 266 -45.26 50.85 -36.53
N LEU A 267 -45.25 49.52 -36.73
CA LEU A 267 -46.03 48.88 -37.79
C LEU A 267 -47.53 48.96 -37.52
N GLU A 268 -47.98 48.77 -36.27
CA GLU A 268 -49.38 48.93 -35.87
C GLU A 268 -49.84 50.40 -36.02
N GLN A 269 -48.97 51.36 -35.71
CA GLN A 269 -49.25 52.77 -35.97
C GLN A 269 -49.44 53.04 -37.47
N ARG A 270 -48.51 52.57 -38.31
CA ARG A 270 -48.63 52.70 -39.78
C ARG A 270 -49.88 52.01 -40.32
N GLN A 271 -50.22 50.84 -39.79
CA GLN A 271 -51.44 50.11 -40.13
C GLN A 271 -52.70 50.93 -39.81
N ASN A 272 -52.76 51.50 -38.59
CA ASN A 272 -53.88 52.35 -38.17
C ASN A 272 -53.99 53.61 -39.04
N GLU A 273 -52.87 54.25 -39.38
CA GLU A 273 -52.84 55.41 -40.26
C GLU A 273 -53.35 55.08 -41.68
N LEU A 274 -52.90 53.94 -42.25
CA LEU A 274 -53.37 53.45 -43.55
C LEU A 274 -54.87 53.08 -43.51
N GLN A 275 -55.35 52.48 -42.42
CA GLN A 275 -56.77 52.14 -42.27
C GLN A 275 -57.65 53.39 -42.20
N VAL A 276 -57.21 54.42 -41.47
CA VAL A 276 -57.90 55.73 -41.45
C VAL A 276 -57.91 56.38 -42.83
N MET A 277 -56.80 56.26 -43.59
CA MET A 277 -56.72 56.75 -44.96
C MET A 277 -57.69 56.01 -45.90
N ILE A 278 -57.75 54.68 -45.82
CA ILE A 278 -58.70 53.85 -46.59
C ILE A 278 -60.14 54.28 -46.30
N ASN A 279 -60.52 54.41 -45.03
CA ASN A 279 -61.88 54.81 -44.64
C ASN A 279 -62.25 56.20 -45.21
N ARG A 280 -61.30 57.16 -45.17
CA ARG A 280 -61.50 58.49 -45.78
C ARG A 280 -61.70 58.42 -47.30
N LEU A 281 -60.90 57.59 -47.99
CA LEU A 281 -61.02 57.39 -49.44
C LEU A 281 -62.36 56.73 -49.82
N GLU A 282 -62.84 55.79 -49.00
CA GLU A 282 -64.15 55.15 -49.14
C GLU A 282 -65.32 56.14 -48.94
N GLU A 283 -65.21 57.07 -48.00
CA GLU A 283 -66.21 58.11 -47.73
C GLU A 283 -66.31 59.16 -48.87
N THR A 284 -65.21 59.48 -49.55
CA THR A 284 -65.18 60.40 -50.70
C THR A 284 -65.75 59.83 -52.01
N LYS A 285 -66.22 58.57 -52.01
CA LYS A 285 -66.71 57.83 -53.18
C LYS A 285 -68.10 58.27 -53.66
N ASN A 286 -68.26 59.56 -53.98
CA ASN A 286 -69.53 60.17 -54.36
C ASN A 286 -69.51 60.97 -55.68
N MET A 287 -68.70 60.61 -56.70
CA MET A 287 -68.80 61.17 -58.07
C MET A 287 -68.37 60.19 -59.20
N GLU A 288 -68.51 60.65 -60.46
CA GLU A 288 -68.54 59.98 -61.77
C GLU A 288 -67.68 58.70 -61.98
N ALA A 289 -68.16 57.81 -62.86
CA ALA A 289 -67.65 56.44 -63.07
C ALA A 289 -66.14 56.32 -63.40
N ALA A 290 -65.51 57.36 -63.95
CA ALA A 290 -64.08 57.36 -64.29
C ALA A 290 -63.15 57.71 -63.09
N GLU A 291 -63.61 58.54 -62.15
CA GLU A 291 -62.88 58.84 -60.91
C GLU A 291 -63.02 57.71 -59.89
N ARG A 292 -64.17 57.04 -59.89
CA ARG A 292 -64.43 55.85 -59.07
C ARG A 292 -63.45 54.71 -59.33
N ALA A 293 -63.09 54.44 -60.58
CA ALA A 293 -62.15 53.36 -60.91
C ALA A 293 -60.72 53.63 -60.41
N LYS A 294 -60.26 54.88 -60.45
CA LYS A 294 -58.96 55.29 -59.90
C LYS A 294 -58.92 55.21 -58.37
N LEU A 295 -59.98 55.67 -57.70
CA LEU A 295 -60.12 55.56 -56.25
C LEU A 295 -60.22 54.10 -55.80
N GLU A 296 -60.92 53.24 -56.56
CA GLU A 296 -60.98 51.80 -56.29
C GLU A 296 -59.62 51.10 -56.45
N ASP A 297 -58.80 51.49 -57.45
CA ASP A 297 -57.43 51.00 -57.59
C ASP A 297 -56.50 51.48 -56.45
N GLU A 298 -56.64 52.74 -56.00
CA GLU A 298 -55.86 53.29 -54.88
C GLU A 298 -56.22 52.64 -53.53
N ILE A 299 -57.51 52.41 -53.28
CA ILE A 299 -58.00 51.64 -52.13
C ILE A 299 -57.44 50.21 -52.17
N ARG A 300 -57.43 49.55 -53.35
CA ARG A 300 -56.86 48.19 -53.49
C ARG A 300 -55.37 48.16 -53.17
N MET A 301 -54.59 49.11 -53.68
CA MET A 301 -53.15 49.21 -53.38
C MET A 301 -52.89 49.43 -51.89
N LYS A 302 -53.70 50.27 -51.23
CA LYS A 302 -53.59 50.52 -49.77
C LYS A 302 -54.02 49.32 -48.93
N GLN A 303 -55.03 48.56 -49.37
CA GLN A 303 -55.44 47.30 -48.75
C GLN A 303 -54.35 46.23 -48.87
N GLU A 304 -53.66 46.13 -50.02
CA GLU A 304 -52.50 45.25 -50.18
C GLU A 304 -51.32 45.65 -49.27
N GLU A 305 -51.10 46.95 -49.06
CA GLU A 305 -50.08 47.47 -48.14
C GLU A 305 -50.40 47.13 -46.67
N VAL A 306 -51.68 47.29 -46.26
CA VAL A 306 -52.16 46.87 -44.94
C VAL A 306 -52.02 45.35 -44.73
N HIS A 307 -52.32 44.55 -45.75
CA HIS A 307 -52.15 43.10 -45.67
C HIS A 307 -50.69 42.68 -45.46
N LYS A 308 -49.74 43.32 -46.17
CA LYS A 308 -48.31 43.07 -45.98
C LYS A 308 -47.83 43.45 -44.57
N ILE A 309 -48.29 44.60 -44.06
CA ILE A 309 -47.97 45.02 -42.68
C ILE A 309 -48.56 44.02 -41.67
N GLN A 310 -49.77 43.51 -41.89
CA GLN A 310 -50.38 42.49 -41.03
C GLN A 310 -49.57 41.19 -41.00
N GLU A 311 -49.04 40.75 -42.15
CA GLU A 311 -48.14 39.58 -42.22
C GLU A 311 -46.84 39.84 -41.46
N GLU A 312 -46.22 41.01 -41.62
CA GLU A 312 -45.00 41.39 -40.88
C GLU A 312 -45.25 41.46 -39.36
N VAL A 313 -46.39 42.00 -38.92
CA VAL A 313 -46.78 42.02 -37.51
C VAL A 313 -46.95 40.59 -36.98
N SER A 314 -47.61 39.71 -37.75
CA SER A 314 -47.79 38.30 -37.36
C SER A 314 -46.46 37.56 -37.22
N VAL A 315 -45.48 37.83 -38.10
CA VAL A 315 -44.13 37.27 -38.00
C VAL A 315 -43.43 37.80 -36.74
N LYS A 316 -43.48 39.11 -36.50
CA LYS A 316 -42.89 39.71 -35.28
C LYS A 316 -43.55 39.21 -34.00
N ASP A 317 -44.85 38.93 -34.00
CA ASP A 317 -45.54 38.30 -32.88
C ASP A 317 -45.04 36.89 -32.59
N SER A 318 -44.81 36.09 -33.63
CA SER A 318 -44.26 34.74 -33.48
C SER A 318 -42.83 34.78 -32.95
N GLU A 319 -42.01 35.75 -33.39
CA GLU A 319 -40.64 35.94 -32.92
C GLU A 319 -40.60 36.46 -31.48
N THR A 320 -41.50 37.38 -31.12
CA THR A 320 -41.66 37.88 -29.75
C THR A 320 -42.01 36.74 -28.80
N LYS A 321 -42.93 35.86 -29.19
CA LYS A 321 -43.29 34.68 -28.38
C LYS A 321 -42.10 33.72 -28.20
N ARG A 322 -41.33 33.46 -29.26
CA ARG A 322 -40.11 32.63 -29.17
C ARG A 322 -39.09 33.23 -28.19
N LEU A 323 -38.83 34.53 -28.29
CA LEU A 323 -37.88 35.20 -27.40
C LEU A 323 -38.38 35.25 -25.94
N GLN A 324 -39.70 35.33 -25.71
CA GLN A 324 -40.27 35.20 -24.36
C GLN A 324 -39.98 33.82 -23.75
N GLU A 325 -40.15 32.75 -24.52
CA GLU A 325 -39.81 31.38 -24.07
C GLU A 325 -38.31 31.23 -23.76
N GLU A 326 -37.43 31.82 -24.59
CA GLU A 326 -35.98 31.84 -24.36
C GLU A 326 -35.59 32.62 -23.08
N VAL A 327 -36.26 33.75 -22.79
CA VAL A 327 -36.07 34.51 -21.55
C VAL A 327 -36.49 33.69 -20.32
N GLU A 328 -37.62 33.00 -20.39
CA GLU A 328 -38.09 32.13 -19.30
C GLU A 328 -37.12 30.98 -19.04
N GLU A 329 -36.57 30.36 -20.10
CA GLU A 329 -35.55 29.32 -19.95
C GLU A 329 -34.26 29.86 -19.33
N ALA A 330 -33.81 31.05 -19.77
CA ALA A 330 -32.63 31.70 -19.21
C ALA A 330 -32.82 32.07 -17.72
N ARG A 331 -34.02 32.53 -17.33
CA ARG A 331 -34.40 32.78 -15.93
C ARG A 331 -34.43 31.49 -15.11
N ARG A 332 -34.89 30.37 -15.68
CA ARG A 332 -34.83 29.06 -14.99
C ARG A 332 -33.38 28.65 -14.71
N LYS A 333 -32.50 28.76 -15.70
CA LYS A 333 -31.05 28.49 -15.54
C LYS A 333 -30.42 29.41 -14.49
N GLN A 334 -30.81 30.69 -14.46
CA GLN A 334 -30.38 31.63 -13.43
C GLN A 334 -30.79 31.17 -12.02
N THR A 335 -32.05 30.74 -11.84
CA THR A 335 -32.54 30.27 -10.53
C THR A 335 -31.87 28.97 -10.08
N GLU A 336 -31.63 28.03 -11.01
CA GLU A 336 -30.91 26.78 -10.74
C GLU A 336 -29.46 27.06 -10.29
N ALA A 337 -28.76 27.94 -11.01
CA ALA A 337 -27.40 28.35 -10.65
C ALA A 337 -27.33 29.09 -9.31
N ALA A 338 -28.29 29.97 -9.02
CA ALA A 338 -28.40 30.66 -7.74
C ALA A 338 -28.71 29.69 -6.58
N ALA A 339 -29.58 28.70 -6.80
CA ALA A 339 -29.87 27.67 -5.81
C ALA A 339 -28.65 26.78 -5.51
N ALA A 340 -27.86 26.43 -6.53
CA ALA A 340 -26.62 25.68 -6.37
C ALA A 340 -25.57 26.44 -5.54
N LEU A 341 -25.41 27.76 -5.78
CA LEU A 341 -24.53 28.61 -4.98
C LEU A 341 -24.99 28.71 -3.52
N LEU A 342 -26.29 28.88 -3.29
CA LEU A 342 -26.84 28.91 -1.94
C LEU A 342 -26.61 27.59 -1.20
N ALA A 343 -26.83 26.46 -1.87
CA ALA A 343 -26.59 25.13 -1.32
C ALA A 343 -25.11 24.92 -0.90
N ALA A 344 -24.17 25.46 -1.67
CA ALA A 344 -22.74 25.42 -1.33
C ALA A 344 -22.37 26.32 -0.14
N THR A 345 -23.13 27.40 0.12
CA THR A 345 -22.92 28.30 1.27
C THR A 345 -23.63 27.86 2.54
N THR A 346 -24.69 27.05 2.44
CA THR A 346 -25.39 26.47 3.59
C THR A 346 -24.72 25.19 4.01
N THR A 347 -23.83 25.26 5.00
CA THR A 347 -23.29 24.07 5.67
C THR A 347 -24.46 23.21 6.20
N PRO A 348 -24.50 21.90 5.92
CA PRO A 348 -25.48 21.03 6.57
C PRO A 348 -25.24 21.05 8.08
N SER A 349 -26.30 21.28 8.87
CA SER A 349 -26.28 21.33 10.34
C SER A 349 -25.80 20.03 11.03
N HIS A 350 -25.41 19.00 10.28
CA HIS A 350 -25.01 17.69 10.79
C HIS A 350 -23.50 17.51 10.98
N HIS A 351 -22.72 18.59 10.91
CA HIS A 351 -21.27 18.58 11.12
C HIS A 351 -20.88 19.45 12.32
N HIS A 352 -21.61 19.35 13.44
CA HIS A 352 -20.90 19.47 14.71
C HIS A 352 -19.96 18.28 14.77
N VAL A 353 -18.68 18.57 14.88
CA VAL A 353 -17.68 17.61 15.33
C VAL A 353 -18.22 17.11 16.67
N GLU A 354 -18.72 15.88 16.72
CA GLU A 354 -18.70 15.16 17.98
C GLU A 354 -17.20 15.08 18.30
N GLU A 355 -16.75 15.96 19.20
CA GLU A 355 -15.57 15.69 19.99
C GLU A 355 -15.88 14.35 20.66
N GLU A 356 -15.37 13.25 20.08
CA GLU A 356 -15.22 12.01 20.82
C GLU A 356 -14.30 12.37 21.99
N GLU A 357 -14.92 12.76 23.11
CA GLU A 357 -14.35 12.60 24.43
C GLU A 357 -14.08 11.09 24.55
N GLU A 358 -12.89 10.68 24.12
CA GLU A 358 -12.29 9.43 24.58
C GLU A 358 -12.23 9.56 26.11
N MET A 359 -13.25 9.03 26.77
CA MET A 359 -13.22 8.72 28.18
C MET A 359 -12.01 7.83 28.40
N ASP A 360 -10.95 8.42 28.97
CA ASP A 360 -9.99 7.74 29.81
C ASP A 360 -10.77 7.02 30.94
N ASN A 361 -11.31 5.84 30.63
CA ASN A 361 -11.59 4.84 31.64
C ASN A 361 -10.30 4.04 31.85
N GLU A 362 -9.35 4.67 32.56
CA GLU A 362 -8.43 3.94 33.42
C GLU A 362 -9.23 3.43 34.64
N GLU A 363 -9.79 2.22 34.54
CA GLU A 363 -10.22 1.45 35.71
C GLU A 363 -9.18 0.36 36.02
N GLU A 364 -8.59 0.51 37.21
CA GLU A 364 -7.97 -0.45 38.17
C GLU A 364 -6.93 -1.49 37.70
#